data_AF-A0A7G7LJP3-F1
#
_entry.id   AF-A0A7G7LJP3-F1
#
_cell.length_a   1.000
_cell.length_b   1.000
_cell.length_c   1.000
_cell.angle_alpha   90.00
_cell.angle_beta   90.00
_cell.angle_gamma   90.00
#
_symmetry.space_group_name_H-M   'P 1'
#
loop_
_entity.id
_entity.type
_entity.pdbx_description
1 polymer ?
#
loop_
_entity_poly.entity_id
_entity_poly.type
_entity_poly.pdbx_seq_one_letter_code
_entity_poly.pdbx_strand_id
1 'polypeptide(L)'
;YEYSNQLVIPERHPYVGELVYTAFSGSHQDAINKGMKAKKGANTPVWEVPYLPIDPQDVGRSYEAIIRINSQSGKGGIAYILQQDYGLNIPRKMQVEFREIIQQITDDEGKELQAPRIYEEFKKAYVSQPGSRLEFVDHHTFADPDNKAVRIMQAEIIDNG
;
A
#
# COMPACT_ATOMS: atom_id res chain seq x y z
N TYR A 1 -1.74 -30.09 -15.86
CA TYR A 1 -1.84 -29.54 -17.23
C TYR A 1 -0.46 -29.15 -17.74
N GLU A 2 0.19 -28.14 -17.15
CA GLU A 2 1.47 -27.62 -17.65
C GLU A 2 2.58 -28.67 -17.69
N TYR A 3 2.76 -29.44 -16.59
CA TYR A 3 3.71 -30.56 -16.57
C TYR A 3 3.39 -31.63 -17.64
N SER A 4 2.12 -31.97 -17.83
CA SER A 4 1.72 -33.05 -18.74
C SER A 4 1.80 -32.65 -20.20
N ASN A 5 1.48 -31.39 -20.53
CA ASN A 5 1.38 -30.90 -21.90
C ASN A 5 2.58 -30.05 -22.33
N GLN A 6 3.46 -29.66 -21.40
CA GLN A 6 4.58 -28.75 -21.65
C GLN A 6 4.13 -27.40 -22.25
N LEU A 7 2.92 -26.97 -21.89
CA LEU A 7 2.32 -25.71 -22.31
C LEU A 7 2.01 -24.86 -21.09
N VAL A 8 2.37 -23.57 -21.16
CA VAL A 8 2.08 -22.58 -20.13
C VAL A 8 0.61 -22.20 -20.18
N ILE A 9 -0.02 -22.05 -19.01
CA ILE A 9 -1.36 -21.49 -18.89
C ILE A 9 -1.28 -19.97 -19.12
N PRO A 10 -2.00 -19.40 -20.10
CA PRO A 10 -2.02 -17.96 -20.29
C PRO A 10 -2.49 -17.22 -19.04
N GLU A 11 -1.92 -16.04 -18.77
CA GLU A 11 -2.14 -15.32 -17.52
C GLU A 11 -3.61 -14.86 -17.35
N ARG A 12 -4.35 -14.77 -18.45
CA ARG A 12 -5.77 -14.39 -18.49
C ARG A 12 -6.71 -15.58 -18.72
N HIS A 13 -6.20 -16.81 -18.67
CA HIS A 13 -7.03 -18.00 -18.84
C HIS A 13 -8.08 -18.06 -17.71
N PRO A 14 -9.38 -18.17 -18.01
CA PRO A 14 -10.43 -18.11 -17.01
C PRO A 14 -10.17 -19.02 -15.81
N TYR A 15 -10.37 -18.50 -14.60
CA TYR A 15 -10.21 -19.17 -13.30
C TYR A 15 -8.79 -19.60 -12.89
N VAL A 16 -7.94 -19.98 -13.84
CA VAL A 16 -6.61 -20.56 -13.52
C VAL A 16 -5.43 -19.65 -13.88
N GLY A 17 -5.65 -18.65 -14.73
CA GLY A 17 -4.64 -17.66 -15.09
C GLY A 17 -4.18 -16.84 -13.89
N GLU A 18 -2.94 -16.37 -13.92
CA GLU A 18 -2.33 -15.59 -12.84
C GLU A 18 -3.08 -14.29 -12.53
N LEU A 19 -3.67 -13.63 -13.54
CA LEU A 19 -4.23 -12.28 -13.38
C LEU A 19 -5.75 -12.25 -13.18
N VAL A 20 -6.42 -13.41 -13.13
CA VAL A 20 -7.90 -13.47 -13.18
C VAL A 20 -8.58 -13.11 -11.86
N TYR A 21 -7.84 -13.10 -10.76
CA TYR A 21 -8.29 -12.64 -9.44
C TYR A 21 -7.55 -11.38 -8.99
N THR A 22 -7.06 -10.60 -9.94
CA THR A 22 -6.26 -9.40 -9.68
C THR A 22 -7.05 -8.14 -10.02
N ALA A 23 -7.03 -7.14 -9.13
CA ALA A 23 -7.58 -5.82 -9.42
C ALA A 23 -6.48 -4.75 -9.47
N PHE A 24 -6.32 -4.12 -10.64
CA PHE A 24 -5.34 -3.06 -10.87
C PHE A 24 -5.88 -1.65 -10.58
N SER A 25 -7.19 -1.46 -10.65
CA SER A 25 -7.84 -0.17 -10.39
C SER A 25 -8.14 0.02 -8.91
N GLY A 26 -7.77 1.18 -8.36
CA GLY A 26 -8.10 1.55 -6.98
C GLY A 26 -9.62 1.57 -6.71
N SER A 27 -10.46 1.91 -7.70
CA SER A 27 -11.92 1.86 -7.52
C SER A 27 -12.44 0.42 -7.45
N HIS A 28 -11.87 -0.50 -8.23
CA HIS A 28 -12.19 -1.93 -8.14
C HIS A 28 -11.72 -2.51 -6.81
N GLN A 29 -10.52 -2.15 -6.37
CA GLN A 29 -9.97 -2.57 -5.07
C GLN A 29 -10.86 -2.10 -3.91
N ASP A 30 -11.30 -0.83 -3.91
CA ASP A 30 -12.23 -0.30 -2.89
C ASP A 30 -13.56 -1.05 -2.88
N ALA A 31 -14.15 -1.30 -4.05
CA ALA A 31 -15.39 -2.06 -4.17
C ALA A 31 -15.25 -3.52 -3.69
N ILE A 32 -14.16 -4.19 -4.06
CA ILE A 32 -13.83 -5.55 -3.59
C ILE A 32 -13.66 -5.54 -2.07
N ASN A 33 -12.87 -4.62 -1.51
CA ASN A 33 -12.66 -4.52 -0.06
C ASN A 33 -13.97 -4.32 0.71
N LYS A 34 -14.88 -3.47 0.20
CA LYS A 34 -16.23 -3.29 0.77
C LYS A 34 -17.05 -4.57 0.71
N GLY A 35 -17.06 -5.26 -0.44
CA GLY A 35 -17.75 -6.55 -0.60
C GLY A 35 -17.21 -7.63 0.34
N MET A 36 -15.88 -7.80 0.40
CA MET A 36 -15.21 -8.76 1.28
C MET A 36 -15.52 -8.48 2.76
N LYS A 37 -15.55 -7.21 3.18
CA LYS A 37 -15.91 -6.81 4.54
C LYS A 37 -17.39 -7.13 4.85
N ALA A 38 -18.29 -6.85 3.91
CA ALA A 38 -19.72 -7.16 4.07
C ALA A 38 -19.94 -8.67 4.18
N LYS A 39 -19.26 -9.47 3.33
CA LYS A 39 -19.33 -10.93 3.33
C LYS A 39 -18.90 -11.54 4.66
N LYS A 40 -17.83 -11.04 5.29
CA LYS A 40 -17.38 -11.52 6.62
C LYS A 40 -18.42 -11.37 7.73
N GLY A 41 -19.29 -10.37 7.64
CA GLY A 41 -20.36 -10.14 8.62
C GLY A 41 -21.71 -10.75 8.22
N ALA A 42 -21.85 -11.23 6.99
CA ALA A 42 -23.11 -11.73 6.47
C ALA A 42 -23.27 -13.23 6.75
N ASN A 43 -24.41 -13.64 7.31
CA ASN A 43 -24.74 -15.05 7.53
C ASN A 43 -25.44 -15.67 6.31
N THR A 44 -24.84 -15.53 5.13
CA THR A 44 -25.36 -16.06 3.86
C THR A 44 -24.28 -16.84 3.12
N PRO A 45 -24.59 -17.96 2.47
CA PRO A 45 -23.64 -18.66 1.61
C PRO A 45 -23.37 -17.92 0.29
N VAL A 46 -24.25 -17.01 -0.14
CA VAL A 46 -24.16 -16.34 -1.45
C VAL A 46 -22.90 -15.46 -1.53
N TRP A 47 -22.19 -15.54 -2.66
CA TRP A 47 -21.03 -14.68 -2.95
C TRP A 47 -21.48 -13.36 -3.59
N GLU A 48 -21.12 -12.24 -2.97
CA GLU A 48 -21.60 -10.90 -3.36
C GLU A 48 -20.45 -9.86 -3.32
N VAL A 49 -19.28 -10.25 -3.83
CA VAL A 49 -18.11 -9.35 -3.91
C VAL A 49 -18.01 -8.81 -5.34
N PRO A 50 -18.10 -7.48 -5.55
CA PRO A 50 -18.00 -6.89 -6.89
C PRO A 50 -16.72 -7.30 -7.61
N TYR A 51 -16.80 -7.49 -8.93
CA TYR A 51 -15.69 -7.82 -9.84
C TYR A 51 -15.03 -9.20 -9.63
N LEU A 52 -15.32 -9.92 -8.54
CA LEU A 52 -14.91 -11.30 -8.34
C LEU A 52 -16.10 -12.22 -8.62
N PRO A 53 -16.09 -13.03 -9.71
CA PRO A 53 -17.24 -13.86 -10.05
C PRO A 53 -17.47 -15.02 -9.06
N ILE A 54 -16.42 -15.45 -8.37
CA ILE A 54 -16.43 -16.49 -7.33
C ILE A 54 -15.47 -16.09 -6.21
N ASP A 55 -15.54 -16.77 -5.06
CA ASP A 55 -14.47 -16.70 -4.06
C ASP A 55 -13.21 -17.38 -4.64
N PRO A 56 -12.07 -16.68 -4.77
CA PRO A 56 -10.82 -17.32 -5.21
C PRO A 56 -10.42 -18.50 -4.32
N GLN A 57 -10.79 -18.49 -3.03
CA GLN A 57 -10.44 -19.57 -2.11
C GLN A 57 -11.16 -20.88 -2.44
N ASP A 58 -12.35 -20.82 -3.05
CA ASP A 58 -13.11 -22.02 -3.46
C ASP A 58 -12.35 -22.86 -4.49
N VAL A 59 -11.38 -22.26 -5.19
CA VAL A 59 -10.52 -22.93 -6.17
C VAL A 59 -9.05 -22.96 -5.74
N GLY A 60 -8.75 -22.73 -4.47
CA GLY A 60 -7.39 -22.75 -3.91
C GLY A 60 -6.51 -21.57 -4.38
N ARG A 61 -7.12 -20.43 -4.69
CA ARG A 61 -6.45 -19.20 -5.14
C ARG A 61 -6.71 -18.07 -4.14
N SER A 62 -6.01 -16.97 -4.32
CA SER A 62 -6.17 -15.77 -3.51
C SER A 62 -6.48 -14.57 -4.39
N TYR A 63 -7.27 -13.63 -3.85
CA TYR A 63 -7.38 -12.30 -4.43
C TYR A 63 -6.08 -11.53 -4.24
N GLU A 64 -5.57 -10.93 -5.31
CA GLU A 64 -4.37 -10.09 -5.27
C GLU A 64 -4.71 -8.63 -5.64
N ALA A 65 -4.55 -7.73 -4.67
CA ALA A 65 -4.62 -6.30 -4.92
C ALA A 65 -3.24 -5.81 -5.41
N ILE A 66 -2.97 -5.92 -6.71
CA ILE A 66 -1.76 -5.31 -7.28
C ILE A 66 -2.03 -3.82 -7.48
N ILE A 67 -1.50 -3.00 -6.57
CA ILE A 67 -1.56 -1.54 -6.71
C ILE A 67 -0.37 -1.11 -7.55
N ARG A 68 -0.64 -0.67 -8.77
CA ARG A 68 0.36 -0.02 -9.63
C ARG A 68 0.10 1.48 -9.60
N ILE A 69 1.08 2.23 -9.12
CA ILE A 69 1.01 3.69 -9.09
C ILE A 69 1.65 4.23 -10.36
N ASN A 70 0.86 4.92 -11.18
CA ASN A 70 1.31 5.68 -12.33
C ASN A 70 0.92 7.16 -12.16
N SER A 71 1.27 7.98 -13.14
CA SER A 71 1.00 9.42 -13.14
C SER A 71 -0.49 9.80 -13.03
N GLN A 72 -1.41 8.86 -13.20
CA GLN A 72 -2.86 9.03 -13.04
C GLN A 72 -3.44 8.44 -11.74
N SER A 73 -2.64 7.71 -10.95
CA SER A 73 -3.14 7.04 -9.74
C SER A 73 -3.62 8.08 -8.71
N GLY A 74 -4.91 7.98 -8.35
CA GLY A 74 -5.63 8.98 -7.57
C GLY A 74 -5.17 9.18 -6.12
N LYS A 75 -5.78 10.20 -5.46
CA LYS A 75 -5.47 10.81 -4.15
C LYS A 75 -5.29 9.88 -2.92
N GLY A 76 -5.45 8.56 -3.07
CA GLY A 76 -5.44 7.60 -1.96
C GLY A 76 -4.57 6.35 -2.14
N GLY A 77 -4.00 6.11 -3.33
CA GLY A 77 -3.27 4.86 -3.61
C GLY A 77 -2.00 4.70 -2.77
N ILE A 78 -1.19 5.76 -2.67
CA ILE A 78 0.10 5.74 -1.96
C ILE A 78 -0.09 5.56 -0.46
N ALA A 79 -1.03 6.31 0.14
CA ALA A 79 -1.32 6.22 1.56
C ALA A 79 -1.86 4.83 1.94
N TYR A 80 -2.69 4.24 1.08
CA TYR A 80 -3.19 2.89 1.27
C TYR A 80 -2.06 1.85 1.22
N ILE A 81 -1.14 1.95 0.25
CA ILE A 81 0.02 1.04 0.16
C ILE A 81 0.84 1.11 1.44
N LEU A 82 1.21 2.31 1.89
CA LEU A 82 2.01 2.49 3.10
C LEU A 82 1.31 1.94 4.34
N GLN A 83 -0.01 2.12 4.45
CA GLN A 83 -0.78 1.58 5.55
C GLN A 83 -0.89 0.05 5.50
N GLN A 84 -1.26 -0.50 4.34
CA GLN A 84 -1.59 -1.92 4.20
C GLN A 84 -0.35 -2.82 4.21
N ASP A 85 0.69 -2.42 3.49
CA ASP A 85 1.88 -3.27 3.28
C ASP A 85 2.95 -2.99 4.35
N TYR A 86 2.96 -1.80 4.94
CA TYR A 86 3.99 -1.36 5.89
C TYR A 86 3.46 -0.87 7.24
N GLY A 87 2.14 -0.86 7.46
CA GLY A 87 1.53 -0.43 8.73
C GLY A 87 1.65 1.08 9.01
N LEU A 88 2.02 1.89 8.02
CA LEU A 88 2.29 3.31 8.20
C LEU A 88 1.04 4.17 7.98
N ASN A 89 0.45 4.62 9.08
CA ASN A 89 -0.64 5.60 9.08
C ASN A 89 -0.09 7.03 9.03
N ILE A 90 0.19 7.53 7.82
CA ILE A 90 0.77 8.86 7.65
C ILE A 90 -0.28 9.99 7.73
N PRO A 91 0.03 11.15 8.35
CA PRO A 91 -0.89 12.28 8.44
C PRO A 91 -1.33 12.83 7.08
N ARG A 92 -2.55 13.39 7.00
CA ARG A 92 -3.14 13.84 5.74
C ARG A 92 -2.28 14.85 4.97
N LYS A 93 -1.58 15.75 5.67
CA LYS A 93 -0.67 16.72 5.02
C LYS A 93 0.52 16.02 4.35
N MET A 94 1.13 15.07 5.06
CA MET A 94 2.24 14.26 4.57
C MET A 94 1.83 13.38 3.37
N GLN A 95 0.59 12.89 3.34
CA GLN A 95 0.06 12.16 2.17
C GLN A 95 0.03 13.02 0.90
N VAL A 96 -0.27 14.32 1.03
CA VAL A 96 -0.33 15.24 -0.12
C VAL A 96 1.08 15.51 -0.63
N GLU A 97 2.00 15.83 0.27
CA GLU A 97 3.40 16.11 -0.06
C GLU A 97 4.08 14.88 -0.67
N PHE A 98 3.96 13.71 -0.05
CA PHE A 98 4.60 12.50 -0.54
C PHE A 98 4.02 12.06 -1.91
N ARG A 99 2.76 12.38 -2.18
CA ARG A 99 2.17 12.16 -3.50
C ARG A 99 2.87 12.98 -4.59
N GLU A 100 3.23 14.22 -4.31
CA GLU A 100 3.93 15.08 -5.27
C GLU A 100 5.32 14.51 -5.60
N ILE A 101 6.04 14.02 -4.57
CA ILE A 101 7.32 13.33 -4.75
C ILE A 101 7.18 12.11 -5.66
N ILE A 102 6.22 11.22 -5.37
CA ILE A 102 6.00 10.02 -6.17
C ILE A 102 5.55 10.36 -7.60
N GLN A 103 4.70 11.39 -7.76
CA GLN A 103 4.22 11.81 -9.08
C GLN A 103 5.39 12.30 -9.95
N GLN A 104 6.27 13.11 -9.41
CA GLN A 104 7.46 13.59 -10.11
C GLN A 104 8.34 12.42 -10.58
N ILE A 105 8.59 11.44 -9.70
CA ILE A 105 9.38 10.24 -10.07
C ILE A 105 8.71 9.45 -11.20
N THR A 106 7.38 9.25 -11.13
CA THR A 106 6.66 8.53 -12.18
C THR A 106 6.65 9.28 -13.52
N ASP A 107 6.59 10.61 -13.49
CA ASP A 107 6.59 11.46 -14.68
C ASP A 107 7.99 11.46 -15.33
N ASP A 108 9.05 11.54 -14.53
CA ASP A 108 10.45 11.53 -15.00
C ASP A 108 10.87 10.16 -15.56
N GLU A 109 10.50 9.07 -14.87
CA GLU A 109 10.89 7.70 -15.27
C GLU A 109 9.97 7.10 -16.33
N GLY A 110 8.75 7.64 -16.50
CA GLY A 110 7.72 7.13 -17.40
C GLY A 110 7.26 5.70 -17.06
N LYS A 111 7.47 5.26 -15.82
CA LYS A 111 7.22 3.90 -15.35
C LYS A 111 6.35 3.87 -14.11
N GLU A 112 5.59 2.79 -13.97
CA GLU A 112 4.80 2.55 -12.77
C GLU A 112 5.70 2.15 -11.60
N LEU A 113 5.42 2.67 -10.41
CA LEU A 113 6.15 2.30 -9.19
C LEU A 113 5.42 1.19 -8.43
N GLN A 114 6.20 0.20 -8.01
CA GLN A 114 5.76 -0.91 -7.16
C GLN A 114 5.83 -0.52 -5.67
N ALA A 115 5.05 -1.20 -4.82
CA ALA A 115 4.99 -0.93 -3.37
C ALA A 115 6.37 -0.87 -2.67
N PRO A 116 7.33 -1.80 -2.92
CA PRO A 116 8.67 -1.71 -2.32
C PRO A 116 9.41 -0.43 -2.68
N ARG A 117 9.30 0.02 -3.93
CA ARG A 117 9.95 1.26 -4.36
C ARG A 117 9.31 2.47 -3.71
N ILE A 118 7.98 2.51 -3.60
CA ILE A 118 7.26 3.58 -2.91
C ILE A 118 7.71 3.67 -1.44
N TYR A 119 7.89 2.53 -0.76
CA TYR A 119 8.39 2.51 0.61
C TYR A 119 9.85 3.01 0.73
N GLU A 120 10.72 2.63 -0.20
CA GLU A 120 12.09 3.17 -0.23
C GLU A 120 12.12 4.68 -0.45
N GLU A 121 11.29 5.20 -1.35
CA GLU A 121 11.19 6.66 -1.57
C GLU A 121 10.61 7.37 -0.35
N PHE A 122 9.67 6.75 0.37
CA PHE A 122 9.18 7.26 1.66
C PHE A 122 10.32 7.38 2.69
N LYS A 123 11.12 6.32 2.85
CA LYS A 123 12.26 6.34 3.77
C LYS A 123 13.28 7.39 3.39
N LYS A 124 13.61 7.54 2.10
CA LYS A 124 14.54 8.57 1.64
C LYS A 124 14.03 9.97 1.94
N ALA A 125 12.75 10.24 1.69
CA ALA A 125 12.16 11.55 1.88
C ALA A 125 12.05 11.96 3.36
N TYR A 126 11.76 11.01 4.26
CA TYR A 126 11.36 11.34 5.63
C TYR A 126 12.19 10.71 6.74
N VAL A 127 12.90 9.61 6.48
CA VAL A 127 13.60 8.83 7.51
C VAL A 127 15.11 8.99 7.38
N SER A 128 15.70 8.53 6.27
CA SER A 128 17.16 8.56 6.09
C SER A 128 17.68 9.89 5.59
N GLN A 129 16.88 10.64 4.82
CA GLN A 129 17.19 11.97 4.29
C GLN A 129 18.68 12.14 3.90
N PRO A 130 19.19 11.37 2.92
CA PRO A 130 20.62 11.35 2.61
C PRO A 130 21.15 12.74 2.24
N GLY A 131 22.20 13.20 2.93
CA GLY A 131 22.79 14.52 2.70
C GLY A 131 21.97 15.69 3.28
N SER A 132 20.97 15.40 4.11
CA SER A 132 20.29 16.44 4.88
C SER A 132 21.19 17.00 5.98
N ARG A 133 20.92 18.25 6.37
CA ARG A 133 21.62 18.91 7.47
C ARG A 133 21.34 18.24 8.82
N LEU A 134 20.12 17.73 9.01
CA LEU A 134 19.65 17.22 10.30
C LEU A 134 19.42 15.72 10.21
N GLU A 135 20.08 14.96 11.07
CA GLU A 135 19.86 13.51 11.21
C GLU A 135 19.18 13.22 12.56
N PHE A 136 18.14 12.38 12.54
CA PHE A 136 17.46 11.94 13.75
C PHE A 136 18.24 10.78 14.40
N VAL A 137 18.55 10.91 15.69
CA VAL A 137 19.28 9.88 16.45
C VAL A 137 18.32 9.08 17.32
N ASP A 138 17.66 9.77 18.26
CA ASP A 138 16.77 9.12 19.22
C ASP A 138 15.74 10.11 19.78
N HIS A 139 14.72 9.60 20.47
CA HIS A 139 13.80 10.41 21.25
C HIS A 139 13.37 9.72 22.53
N HIS A 140 13.22 10.53 23.57
CA HIS A 140 12.68 10.10 24.85
C HIS A 140 11.37 10.85 25.12
N THR A 141 10.37 10.11 25.64
CA THR A 141 9.10 10.70 26.06
C THR A 141 8.91 10.55 27.56
N PHE A 142 8.53 11.63 28.21
CA PHE A 142 8.23 11.67 29.64
C PHE A 142 6.86 12.30 29.87
N ALA A 143 6.19 11.89 30.94
CA ALA A 143 4.94 12.54 31.35
C ALA A 143 5.28 13.92 31.92
N ASP A 144 4.48 14.91 31.56
CA ASP A 144 4.59 16.24 32.16
C ASP A 144 4.27 16.15 33.68
N PRO A 145 5.14 16.69 34.57
CA PRO A 145 4.95 16.63 36.01
C PRO A 145 3.67 17.34 36.49
N ASP A 146 3.28 18.43 35.83
CA ASP A 146 2.17 19.30 36.20
C ASP A 146 0.87 18.86 35.52
N ASN A 147 0.97 18.24 34.34
CA ASN A 147 -0.18 17.72 33.61
C ASN A 147 0.06 16.32 33.03
N LYS A 148 -0.33 15.28 33.77
CA LYS A 148 -0.17 13.88 33.36
C LYS A 148 -0.81 13.50 32.01
N ALA A 149 -1.72 14.31 31.46
CA ALA A 149 -2.30 14.10 30.13
C ALA A 149 -1.37 14.58 28.99
N VAL A 150 -0.34 15.36 29.32
CA VAL A 150 0.65 15.88 28.37
C VAL A 150 1.89 14.99 28.41
N ARG A 151 2.44 14.71 27.23
CA ARG A 151 3.72 14.03 27.04
C ARG A 151 4.70 15.04 26.49
N ILE A 152 5.84 15.16 27.15
CA ILE A 152 6.97 15.94 26.65
C ILE A 152 7.85 14.99 25.85
N MET A 153 8.25 15.41 24.65
CA MET A 153 9.18 14.69 23.80
C MET A 153 10.48 15.48 23.75
N GLN A 154 11.59 14.82 24.04
CA GLN A 154 12.93 15.32 23.76
C GLN A 154 13.52 14.46 22.66
N ALA A 155 13.98 15.09 21.58
CA ALA A 155 14.64 14.41 20.46
C ALA A 155 16.12 14.81 20.41
N GLU A 156 16.97 13.85 20.10
CA GLU A 156 18.37 14.05 19.78
C GLU A 156 18.55 14.05 18.27
N ILE A 157 19.18 15.10 17.77
CA ILE A 157 19.46 15.29 16.34
C ILE A 157 20.92 15.69 16.17
N ILE A 158 21.50 15.30 15.05
CA ILE A 158 22.84 15.72 14.62
C ILE A 158 22.69 16.82 13.56
N ASP A 159 23.50 17.88 13.65
CA ASP A 159 23.56 18.98 12.68
C ASP A 159 24.89 18.93 11.91
N ASN A 160 24.83 18.46 10.65
CA ASN A 160 25.94 18.17 9.71
C ASN A 160 26.66 16.81 9.85
N GLY A 161 25.95 15.77 10.32
CA GLY A 161 26.52 14.42 10.50
C GLY A 161 27.66 14.37 11.52
#